data_AF-A0A183Q1G3-F1
#
_entry.id   AF-A0A183Q1G3-F1
#
_cell.length_a   1.000
_cell.length_b   1.000
_cell.length_c   1.000
_cell.angle_alpha   90.00
_cell.angle_beta   90.00
_cell.angle_gamma   90.00
#
_symmetry.space_group_name_H-M   'P 1'
#
loop_
_entity.id
_entity.type
_entity.pdbx_description
1 polymer ?
#
loop_
_entity_poly.entity_id
_entity_poly.type
_entity_poly.pdbx_seq_one_letter_code
_entity_poly.pdbx_strand_id
1 'polypeptide(L)'
;MFIYFLLCEYILPNQKLKKMLRQNLDSNKRKEVTDALHLVRQRIATAKDRKFRKQFMDKLQKEQIENLESGRSVRFIPRAELRKLVQNERLAQMSKRQKERYLNRKKRRFTSDDR
;
A
#
# COMPACT_ATOMS: atom_id res chain seq x y z
N MET A 1 15.30 3.61 -11.33
CA MET A 1 15.46 4.28 -10.01
C MET A 1 14.62 3.63 -8.89
N PHE A 2 13.28 3.67 -8.92
CA PHE A 2 12.44 3.24 -7.77
C PHE A 2 12.49 1.72 -7.43
N ILE A 3 12.68 0.87 -8.45
CA ILE A 3 12.81 -0.59 -8.26
C ILE A 3 14.12 -0.92 -7.53
N TYR A 4 15.22 -0.26 -7.91
CA TYR A 4 16.51 -0.37 -7.23
C TYR A 4 16.45 0.13 -5.78
N PHE A 5 15.76 1.25 -5.54
CA PHE A 5 15.53 1.78 -4.20
C PHE A 5 14.73 0.81 -3.31
N LEU A 6 13.62 0.25 -3.82
CA LEU A 6 12.84 -0.75 -3.09
C LEU A 6 13.61 -2.06 -2.83
N LEU A 7 14.45 -2.47 -3.79
CA LEU A 7 15.28 -3.66 -3.70
C LEU A 7 16.35 -3.52 -2.61
N CYS A 8 17.16 -2.47 -2.65
CA CYS A 8 18.26 -2.26 -1.71
C CYS A 8 17.77 -1.87 -0.32
N GLU A 9 16.78 -0.99 -0.22
CA GLU A 9 16.42 -0.35 1.05
C GLU A 9 15.44 -1.19 1.89
N TYR A 10 14.68 -2.11 1.27
CA TYR A 10 13.66 -2.89 2.00
C TYR A 10 13.63 -4.39 1.71
N ILE A 11 13.85 -4.82 0.46
CA ILE A 11 13.75 -6.25 0.11
C ILE A 11 14.96 -7.04 0.62
N LEU A 12 16.18 -6.52 0.46
CA LEU A 12 17.40 -7.14 1.00
C LEU A 12 17.35 -7.28 2.53
N PRO A 13 17.01 -6.23 3.32
CA PRO A 13 16.79 -6.36 4.76
C PRO A 13 15.71 -7.39 5.13
N ASN A 14 14.59 -7.45 4.39
CA ASN A 14 13.52 -8.41 4.67
C ASN A 14 13.98 -9.87 4.52
N GLN A 15 14.76 -10.16 3.46
CA GLN A 15 15.31 -11.49 3.23
C GLN A 15 16.36 -11.85 4.28
N LYS A 16 17.24 -10.90 4.65
CA LYS A 16 18.26 -11.10 5.69
C LYS A 16 17.64 -11.43 7.04
N LEU A 17 16.65 -10.64 7.48
CA LEU A 17 15.94 -10.88 8.75
C LEU A 17 15.18 -12.21 8.76
N LYS A 18 14.57 -12.61 7.63
CA LYS A 18 13.95 -13.94 7.50
C LYS A 18 14.95 -15.09 7.62
N LYS A 19 16.16 -14.92 7.06
CA LYS A 19 17.24 -15.92 7.18
C LYS A 19 17.73 -16.02 8.62
N MET A 20 17.89 -14.90 9.32
CA MET A 20 18.28 -14.89 10.73
C MET A 20 17.27 -15.66 11.61
N LEU A 21 15.97 -15.53 11.38
CA LEU A 21 14.95 -16.29 12.11
C LEU A 21 14.97 -17.81 11.89
N ARG A 22 15.73 -18.30 10.89
CA ARG A 22 15.93 -19.74 10.66
C ARG A 22 17.14 -20.30 11.42
N GLN A 23 17.95 -19.44 12.03
CA GLN A 23 19.10 -19.82 12.84
C GLN A 23 18.67 -20.07 14.29
N ASN A 24 19.49 -20.81 15.03
CA ASN A 24 19.32 -20.98 16.48
C ASN A 24 19.70 -19.68 17.18
N LEU A 25 18.72 -18.78 17.33
CA LEU A 25 18.82 -17.52 18.05
C LEU A 25 18.25 -17.67 19.46
N ASP A 26 18.89 -16.99 20.40
CA ASP A 26 18.31 -16.77 21.73
C ASP A 26 16.96 -16.01 21.62
N SER A 27 16.09 -16.22 22.60
CA SER A 27 14.73 -15.69 22.71
C SER A 27 14.68 -14.16 22.53
N ASN A 28 15.59 -13.43 23.17
CA ASN A 28 15.67 -11.97 23.10
C ASN A 28 16.03 -11.48 21.70
N LYS A 29 17.10 -12.05 21.12
CA LYS A 29 17.52 -11.73 19.75
C LYS A 29 16.45 -12.10 18.71
N ARG A 30 15.73 -13.20 18.93
CA ARG A 30 14.62 -13.61 18.07
C ARG A 30 13.47 -12.59 18.10
N LYS A 31 13.16 -12.02 19.27
CA LYS A 31 12.16 -10.96 19.42
C LYS A 31 12.57 -9.70 18.66
N GLU A 32 13.79 -9.22 18.85
CA GLU A 32 14.34 -8.06 18.13
C GLU A 32 14.29 -8.22 16.60
N VAL A 33 14.70 -9.39 16.09
CA VAL A 33 14.66 -9.69 14.65
C VAL A 33 13.21 -9.73 14.14
N THR A 34 12.27 -10.21 14.95
CA THR A 34 10.84 -10.25 14.61
C THR A 34 10.24 -8.84 14.54
N ASP A 35 10.57 -7.98 15.49
CA ASP A 35 10.11 -6.58 15.53
C ASP A 35 10.70 -5.78 14.36
N ALA A 36 12.00 -5.95 14.09
CA ALA A 36 12.65 -5.36 12.92
C ALA A 36 11.98 -5.83 11.61
N LEU A 37 11.66 -7.12 11.51
CA LEU A 37 10.97 -7.68 10.34
C LEU A 37 9.56 -7.11 10.18
N HIS A 38 8.86 -6.87 11.29
CA HIS A 38 7.56 -6.21 11.28
C HIS A 38 7.66 -4.78 10.72
N LEU A 39 8.60 -3.98 11.23
CA LEU A 39 8.83 -2.61 10.76
C LEU A 39 9.19 -2.56 9.27
N VAL A 40 10.08 -3.44 8.81
CA VAL A 40 10.43 -3.52 7.37
C VAL A 40 9.21 -3.85 6.53
N ARG A 41 8.36 -4.79 6.97
CA ARG A 41 7.11 -5.12 6.25
C ARG A 41 6.15 -3.95 6.20
N GLN A 42 6.01 -3.20 7.29
CA GLN A 42 5.20 -1.98 7.31
C GLN A 42 5.72 -0.95 6.30
N ARG A 43 7.03 -0.67 6.30
CA ARG A 43 7.65 0.28 5.36
C ARG A 43 7.43 -0.13 3.90
N ILE A 44 7.58 -1.42 3.57
CA ILE A 44 7.29 -1.95 2.22
C ILE A 44 5.83 -1.69 1.84
N ALA A 45 4.88 -1.94 2.76
CA ALA A 45 3.46 -1.72 2.49
C ALA A 45 3.18 -0.23 2.26
N THR A 46 3.73 0.66 3.08
CA THR A 46 3.60 2.12 2.93
C THR A 46 4.19 2.62 1.62
N ALA A 47 5.38 2.15 1.24
CA ALA A 47 6.00 2.54 -0.02
C ALA A 47 5.18 2.11 -1.24
N LYS A 48 4.63 0.89 -1.21
CA LYS A 48 3.71 0.40 -2.26
C LYS A 48 2.43 1.24 -2.32
N ASP A 49 1.84 1.58 -1.18
CA ASP A 49 0.65 2.41 -1.10
C ASP A 49 0.88 3.81 -1.67
N ARG A 50 2.00 4.45 -1.28
CA ARG A 50 2.40 5.77 -1.80
C ARG A 50 2.58 5.75 -3.31
N LYS A 51 3.25 4.72 -3.84
CA LYS A 51 3.44 4.55 -5.29
C LYS A 51 2.11 4.41 -6.01
N PHE A 52 1.23 3.53 -5.53
CA PHE A 52 -0.11 3.35 -6.09
C PHE A 52 -0.89 4.66 -6.14
N ARG A 53 -0.93 5.40 -5.02
CA ARG A 53 -1.66 6.68 -4.93
C ARG A 53 -1.08 7.71 -5.89
N LYS A 54 0.26 7.80 -5.99
CA LYS A 54 0.92 8.71 -6.93
C LYS A 54 0.51 8.36 -8.37
N GLN A 55 0.68 7.10 -8.79
CA GLN A 55 0.35 6.66 -10.14
C GLN A 55 -1.12 6.90 -10.50
N PHE A 56 -2.03 6.69 -9.55
CA PHE A 56 -3.45 6.94 -9.75
C PHE A 56 -3.75 8.44 -9.93
N MET A 57 -3.14 9.31 -9.11
CA MET A 57 -3.33 10.75 -9.24
C MET A 57 -2.69 11.30 -10.51
N ASP A 58 -1.49 10.83 -10.86
CA ASP A 58 -0.81 11.20 -12.11
C ASP A 58 -1.68 10.84 -13.33
N LYS A 59 -2.34 9.68 -13.30
CA LYS A 59 -3.30 9.27 -14.35
C LYS A 59 -4.49 10.20 -14.44
N LEU A 60 -5.14 10.51 -13.31
CA LEU A 60 -6.27 11.43 -13.27
C LEU A 60 -5.89 12.82 -13.78
N GLN A 61 -4.73 13.34 -13.36
CA GLN A 61 -4.24 14.64 -13.80
C GLN A 61 -3.97 14.64 -15.31
N LYS A 62 -3.40 13.57 -15.86
CA LYS A 62 -3.18 13.44 -17.29
C LYS A 62 -4.49 13.47 -18.09
N GLU A 63 -5.49 12.70 -17.65
CA GLU A 63 -6.82 12.69 -18.27
C GLU A 63 -7.48 14.09 -18.21
N GLN A 64 -7.28 14.83 -17.13
CA GLN A 64 -7.79 16.20 -17.00
C GLN A 64 -7.10 17.14 -18.00
N ILE A 65 -5.78 17.05 -18.14
CA ILE A 65 -5.03 17.88 -19.11
C ILE A 65 -5.48 17.56 -20.54
N GLU A 66 -5.59 16.29 -20.93
CA GLU A 66 -6.06 15.86 -22.26
C GLU A 66 -7.49 16.37 -22.56
N ASN A 67 -8.37 16.41 -21.56
CA ASN A 67 -9.70 16.99 -21.71
C ASN A 67 -9.66 18.51 -21.94
N LEU A 68 -8.81 19.25 -21.21
CA LEU A 68 -8.65 20.68 -21.43
C LEU A 68 -8.07 20.98 -22.82
N GLU A 69 -7.05 20.22 -23.26
CA GLU A 69 -6.43 20.37 -24.58
C GLU A 69 -7.41 20.10 -25.73
N SER A 70 -8.37 19.19 -25.52
CA SER A 70 -9.44 18.90 -26.49
C SER A 70 -10.63 19.87 -26.41
N GLY A 71 -10.53 20.95 -25.62
CA GLY A 71 -11.59 21.95 -25.46
C GLY A 71 -12.78 21.49 -24.61
N ARG A 72 -12.65 20.35 -23.91
CA ARG A 72 -13.68 19.84 -22.99
C ARG A 72 -13.51 20.46 -21.61
N SER A 73 -14.63 20.77 -20.96
CA SER A 73 -14.61 21.26 -19.58
C SER A 73 -14.19 20.15 -18.62
N VAL A 74 -13.31 20.49 -17.68
CA VAL A 74 -12.91 19.59 -16.59
C VAL A 74 -13.63 19.98 -15.32
N ARG A 75 -14.31 19.01 -14.71
CA ARG A 75 -14.94 19.18 -13.39
C ARG A 75 -13.96 18.85 -12.28
N PHE A 76 -13.94 19.68 -11.24
CA PHE A 76 -13.23 19.37 -10.00
C PHE A 76 -13.91 18.21 -9.28
N ILE A 77 -13.13 17.16 -8.98
CA ILE A 77 -13.62 15.98 -8.27
C ILE A 77 -13.61 16.27 -6.76
N PRO A 78 -14.77 16.24 -6.07
CA PRO A 78 -14.83 16.40 -4.63
C PRO A 78 -14.00 15.34 -3.90
N ARG A 79 -13.45 15.71 -2.74
CA ARG A 79 -12.58 14.81 -1.95
C ARG A 79 -13.26 13.49 -1.57
N ALA A 80 -14.56 13.51 -1.29
CA ALA A 80 -15.33 12.30 -0.95
C ALA A 80 -15.40 11.32 -2.12
N GLU A 81 -15.64 11.83 -3.33
CA GLU A 81 -15.66 11.04 -4.57
C GLU A 81 -14.26 10.51 -4.90
N LEU A 82 -13.24 11.36 -4.79
CA LEU A 82 -11.85 10.95 -4.99
C LEU A 82 -11.45 9.79 -4.09
N ARG A 83 -11.87 9.81 -2.81
CA ARG A 83 -11.63 8.68 -1.89
C ARG A 83 -12.31 7.39 -2.36
N LYS A 84 -13.55 7.47 -2.88
CA LYS A 84 -14.26 6.31 -3.44
C LYS A 84 -13.56 5.76 -4.68
N LEU A 85 -13.12 6.64 -5.59
CA LEU A 85 -12.40 6.24 -6.79
C LEU A 85 -11.08 5.52 -6.46
N VAL A 86 -10.27 6.10 -5.56
CA VAL A 86 -9.03 5.48 -5.08
C VAL A 86 -9.30 4.10 -4.47
N GLN A 87 -10.39 3.97 -3.69
CA GLN A 87 -10.78 2.69 -3.09
C GLN A 87 -11.20 1.67 -4.15
N ASN A 88 -11.99 2.06 -5.14
CA ASN A 88 -12.46 1.19 -6.20
C ASN A 88 -11.30 0.69 -7.07
N GLU A 89 -10.40 1.58 -7.47
CA GLU A 89 -9.20 1.23 -8.22
C GLU A 89 -8.32 0.25 -7.44
N ARG A 90 -8.13 0.53 -6.14
CA ARG A 90 -7.37 -0.35 -5.25
C ARG A 90 -8.00 -1.73 -5.17
N LEU A 91 -9.31 -1.81 -5.05
CA LEU A 91 -10.03 -3.08 -5.03
C LEU A 91 -9.88 -3.77 -6.39
N ALA A 92 -10.00 -3.08 -7.52
CA ALA A 92 -9.87 -3.65 -8.85
C ALA A 92 -8.54 -4.40 -9.04
N GLN A 93 -7.44 -3.86 -8.51
CA GLN A 93 -6.11 -4.46 -8.58
C GLN A 93 -5.87 -5.64 -7.61
N MET A 94 -6.77 -5.90 -6.67
CA MET A 94 -6.65 -7.02 -5.72
C MET A 94 -7.23 -8.33 -6.26
N SER A 95 -6.63 -9.46 -5.87
CA SER A 95 -7.21 -10.78 -6.11
C SER A 95 -8.48 -11.01 -5.25
N LYS A 96 -9.34 -11.96 -5.64
CA LYS A 96 -10.58 -12.28 -4.90
C LYS A 96 -10.33 -12.52 -3.40
N ARG A 97 -9.32 -13.33 -3.07
CA ARG A 97 -8.92 -13.62 -1.69
C ARG A 97 -8.40 -12.39 -0.94
N GLN A 98 -7.70 -11.48 -1.63
CA GLN A 98 -7.23 -10.23 -1.03
C GLN A 98 -8.39 -9.27 -0.76
N LYS A 99 -9.33 -9.15 -1.70
CA LYS A 99 -10.57 -8.36 -1.55
C LYS A 99 -11.36 -8.80 -0.32
N GLU A 100 -11.63 -10.10 -0.20
CA GLU A 100 -12.33 -10.66 0.97
C GLU A 100 -11.63 -10.31 2.28
N ARG A 101 -10.31 -10.51 2.36
CA ARG A 101 -9.53 -10.17 3.56
C ARG A 101 -9.57 -8.68 3.88
N TYR A 102 -9.54 -7.81 2.87
CA TYR A 102 -9.61 -6.37 3.05
C TYR A 102 -10.98 -5.95 3.58
N LEU A 103 -12.07 -6.43 2.95
CA LEU A 103 -13.44 -6.14 3.36
C LEU A 103 -13.73 -6.66 4.77
N ASN A 104 -13.28 -7.88 5.10
CA ASN A 104 -13.44 -8.45 6.43
C ASN A 104 -12.71 -7.64 7.51
N ARG A 105 -11.51 -7.12 7.23
CA ARG A 105 -10.82 -6.22 8.17
C ARG A 105 -11.56 -4.91 8.36
N LYS A 106 -12.13 -4.34 7.28
CA LYS A 106 -12.92 -3.11 7.35
C LYS A 106 -14.17 -3.30 8.21
N LYS A 107 -14.89 -4.41 8.02
CA LYS A 107 -16.07 -4.78 8.83
C LYS A 107 -15.72 -4.86 10.32
N ARG A 108 -14.62 -5.54 10.67
CA ARG A 108 -14.18 -5.69 12.07
C ARG A 108 -13.82 -4.37 12.76
N ARG A 109 -13.21 -3.42 12.03
CA ARG A 109 -12.89 -2.10 12.59
C ARG A 109 -14.15 -1.28 12.88
N PHE A 110 -15.14 -1.36 12.00
CA PHE A 110 -16.40 -0.65 12.20
C PHE A 110 -17.13 -1.16 13.45
N THR A 111 -17.17 -2.48 13.65
CA THR A 111 -17.81 -3.09 14.83
C THR A 111 -17.06 -2.90 16.15
N SER A 112 -15.79 -2.47 16.12
CA SER A 112 -15.01 -2.22 17.34
C SER A 112 -15.08 -0.79 17.83
N ASP A 113 -15.42 0.17 16.96
CA ASP A 113 -15.59 1.58 17.33
C ASP A 113 -17.01 1.86 17.91
N ASP A 114 -17.94 0.91 17.78
CA ASP A 114 -19.30 0.93 18.35
C ASP A 114 -19.40 0.30 19.76
N ARG A 115 -18.27 0.09 20.46
CA ARG A 115 -18.22 -0.46 21.83
C ARG A 115 -17.51 0.46 22.80
#